data_AF-A0A0S8KH03-F1
#
_entry.id   AF-A0A0S8KH03-F1
#
_cell.length_a   1.000
_cell.length_b   1.000
_cell.length_c   1.000
_cell.angle_alpha   90.00
_cell.angle_beta   90.00
_cell.angle_gamma   90.00
#
_symmetry.space_group_name_H-M   'P 1'
#
loop_
_entity.id
_entity.type
_entity.pdbx_description
1 polymer ?
#
loop_
_entity_poly.entity_id
_entity_poly.type
_entity_poly.pdbx_seq_one_letter_code
_entity_poly.pdbx_strand_id
1 'polypeptide(L)'
;MSTSKTAVLRREADRSRLPLSFAQERLWFLDQWEPGNPVYNVYYAYRLVGRLNVTTLEESVNEIVRRHEVLRTTFGAQEGRPYQVIAGSLHVPRWWSARRVTGVSWPMWSPRLDVSPSRASCAAS
;
A
#
# COMPACT_ATOMS: atom_id res chain seq x y z
N MET A 1 -31.57 -41.68 3.37
CA MET A 1 -30.77 -40.69 2.63
C MET A 1 -30.42 -39.57 3.61
N SER A 2 -29.20 -39.57 4.16
CA SER A 2 -28.76 -38.56 5.13
C SER A 2 -27.89 -37.54 4.42
N THR A 3 -28.37 -36.30 4.32
CA THR A 3 -27.60 -35.17 3.80
C THR A 3 -26.75 -34.60 4.93
N SER A 4 -25.51 -35.05 5.01
CA SER A 4 -24.51 -34.42 5.88
C SER A 4 -24.18 -33.03 5.32
N LYS A 5 -24.62 -31.99 6.04
CA LYS A 5 -24.24 -30.60 5.80
C LYS A 5 -22.76 -30.44 6.16
N THR A 6 -21.90 -30.37 5.14
CA THR A 6 -20.46 -30.09 5.31
C THR A 6 -20.30 -28.73 5.98
N ALA A 7 -19.98 -28.73 7.27
CA ALA A 7 -19.48 -27.55 7.95
C ALA A 7 -18.09 -27.26 7.39
N VAL A 8 -17.96 -26.19 6.61
CA VAL A 8 -16.66 -25.62 6.27
C VAL A 8 -16.04 -25.20 7.60
N LEU A 9 -15.09 -25.98 8.10
CA LEU A 9 -14.27 -25.61 9.23
C LEU A 9 -13.44 -24.41 8.80
N ARG A 10 -13.98 -23.20 9.05
CA ARG A 10 -13.19 -21.98 9.02
C ARG A 10 -12.16 -22.16 10.12
N ARG A 11 -10.96 -22.60 9.74
CA ARG A 11 -9.82 -22.66 10.65
C ARG A 11 -9.69 -21.24 11.19
N GLU A 12 -9.92 -21.07 12.50
CA GLU A 12 -9.53 -19.90 13.27
C GLU A 12 -8.00 -19.87 13.24
N ALA A 13 -7.42 -19.55 12.08
CA ALA A 13 -5.99 -19.37 11.95
C ALA A 13 -5.65 -18.20 12.86
N ASP A 14 -4.71 -18.41 13.77
CA ASP A 14 -4.13 -17.36 14.57
C ASP A 14 -3.78 -16.18 13.65
N ARG A 15 -4.57 -15.10 13.73
CA ARG A 15 -4.45 -13.94 12.83
C ARG A 15 -3.18 -13.13 13.14
N SER A 16 -2.40 -13.54 14.15
CA SER A 16 -1.16 -12.88 14.51
C SER A 16 -0.10 -12.98 13.41
N ARG A 17 -0.01 -14.11 12.69
CA ARG A 17 1.03 -14.37 11.67
C ARG A 17 0.52 -15.23 10.54
N LEU A 18 0.03 -14.57 9.50
CA LEU A 18 -0.48 -15.24 8.31
C LEU A 18 0.65 -15.39 7.27
N PRO A 19 0.66 -16.48 6.47
CA PRO A 19 1.59 -16.60 5.36
C PRO A 19 1.29 -15.54 4.29
N LEU A 20 2.34 -15.10 3.58
CA LEU A 20 2.20 -14.25 2.41
C LEU A 20 1.74 -15.11 1.21
N SER A 21 1.01 -14.49 0.29
CA SER A 21 0.89 -15.04 -1.07
C SER A 21 2.23 -14.95 -1.80
N PHE A 22 2.42 -15.79 -2.82
CA PHE A 22 3.64 -15.81 -3.64
C PHE A 22 4.00 -14.43 -4.22
N ALA A 23 2.99 -13.67 -4.68
CA ALA A 23 3.21 -12.33 -5.21
C ALA A 23 3.66 -11.33 -4.13
N GLN A 24 3.08 -11.41 -2.92
CA GLN A 24 3.50 -10.58 -1.79
C GLN A 24 4.91 -10.94 -1.34
N GLU A 25 5.26 -12.22 -1.24
CA GLU A 25 6.60 -12.67 -0.85
C GLU A 25 7.67 -12.20 -1.83
N ARG A 26 7.39 -12.26 -3.14
CA ARG A 26 8.27 -11.70 -4.17
C ARG A 26 8.52 -10.21 -3.99
N LEU A 27 7.46 -9.41 -3.77
CA LEU A 27 7.59 -7.96 -3.58
C LEU A 27 8.31 -7.64 -2.26
N TRP A 28 8.03 -8.37 -1.20
CA TRP A 28 8.74 -8.24 0.08
C TRP A 28 10.24 -8.52 -0.09
N PHE A 29 10.60 -9.60 -0.78
CA PHE A 29 12.00 -9.92 -1.05
C PHE A 29 12.72 -8.79 -1.81
N LEU A 30 12.07 -8.21 -2.82
CA LEU A 30 12.63 -7.09 -3.59
C LEU A 30 12.82 -5.83 -2.75
N ASP A 31 11.87 -5.53 -1.86
CA ASP A 31 11.98 -4.41 -0.90
C ASP A 31 13.12 -4.62 0.10
N GLN A 32 13.35 -5.86 0.57
CA GLN A 32 14.48 -6.16 1.45
C GLN A 32 15.84 -6.11 0.72
N TRP A 33 15.86 -6.44 -0.58
CA TRP A 33 17.07 -6.42 -1.39
C TRP A 33 17.54 -5.00 -1.71
N GLU A 34 16.60 -4.09 -2.02
CA GLU A 34 16.89 -2.69 -2.32
C GLU A 34 15.94 -1.74 -1.56
N PRO A 35 16.16 -1.55 -0.25
CA PRO A 35 15.28 -0.74 0.57
C PRO A 35 15.19 0.71 0.08
N GLY A 36 13.97 1.25 0.02
CA GLY A 36 13.71 2.63 -0.40
C GLY A 36 13.59 2.82 -1.91
N ASN A 37 13.70 1.77 -2.72
CA ASN A 37 13.42 1.84 -4.15
C ASN A 37 11.91 2.09 -4.39
N PRO A 38 11.52 3.20 -5.08
CA PRO A 38 10.11 3.54 -5.29
C PRO A 38 9.46 2.80 -6.47
N VAL A 39 10.16 1.89 -7.17
CA VAL A 39 9.68 1.21 -8.40
C VAL A 39 8.32 0.53 -8.23
N TYR A 40 7.98 0.06 -7.02
CA TYR A 40 6.71 -0.59 -6.73
C TYR A 40 5.64 0.32 -6.11
N ASN A 41 5.92 1.62 -5.99
CA ASN A 41 4.94 2.58 -5.51
C ASN A 41 3.99 2.99 -6.64
N VAL A 42 2.69 2.97 -6.34
CA VAL A 42 1.65 3.47 -7.25
C VAL A 42 1.16 4.82 -6.76
N TYR A 43 1.35 5.86 -7.59
CA TYR A 43 0.96 7.24 -7.25
C TYR A 43 -0.21 7.70 -8.11
N TYR A 44 -1.16 8.38 -7.48
CA TYR A 44 -2.26 9.08 -8.15
C TYR A 44 -2.38 10.50 -7.63
N ALA A 45 -2.71 11.44 -8.51
CA ALA A 45 -2.95 12.83 -8.17
C ALA A 45 -4.29 13.29 -8.79
N TYR A 46 -5.11 13.96 -7.99
CA TYR A 46 -6.43 14.44 -8.41
C TYR A 46 -6.55 15.95 -8.19
N ARG A 47 -7.11 16.66 -9.17
CA ARG A 47 -7.48 18.07 -9.03
C ARG A 47 -8.97 18.18 -8.69
N LEU A 48 -9.27 18.53 -7.44
CA LEU A 48 -10.62 18.78 -6.98
C LEU A 48 -10.92 20.28 -7.08
N VAL A 49 -12.06 20.65 -7.70
CA VAL A 49 -12.48 22.05 -7.88
C VAL A 49 -13.81 22.26 -7.17
N GLY A 50 -13.87 23.27 -6.30
CA GLY A 50 -15.06 23.62 -5.53
C GLY A 50 -14.81 23.62 -4.02
N ARG A 51 -15.89 23.57 -3.25
CA ARG A 51 -15.83 23.53 -1.78
C ARG A 51 -15.54 22.10 -1.32
N LEU A 52 -14.31 21.84 -0.89
CA LEU A 52 -13.93 20.55 -0.32
C LEU A 52 -14.10 20.57 1.21
N ASN A 53 -14.94 19.67 1.74
CA ASN A 53 -14.92 19.38 3.17
C ASN A 53 -13.78 18.42 3.48
N VAL A 54 -12.69 18.96 4.03
CA VAL A 54 -11.47 18.19 4.28
C VAL A 54 -11.67 17.13 5.37
N THR A 55 -12.49 17.42 6.38
CA THR A 55 -12.79 16.48 7.46
C THR A 55 -13.54 15.26 6.93
N THR A 56 -14.57 15.48 6.10
CA THR A 56 -15.29 14.36 5.46
C THR A 56 -14.40 13.55 4.53
N LEU A 57 -13.46 14.19 3.81
CA LEU A 57 -12.51 13.46 2.98
C LEU A 57 -11.58 12.57 3.81
N GLU A 58 -11.06 13.08 4.92
CA GLU A 58 -10.24 12.32 5.85
C GLU A 58 -11.00 11.13 6.45
N GLU A 59 -12.23 11.35 6.90
CA GLU A 59 -13.12 10.29 7.42
C GLU A 59 -13.36 9.22 6.34
N SER A 60 -13.60 9.64 5.10
CA SER A 60 -13.81 8.72 3.98
C SER A 60 -12.58 7.86 3.70
N VAL A 61 -11.37 8.44 3.73
CA VAL A 61 -10.11 7.69 3.56
C VAL A 61 -9.91 6.71 4.72
N ASN A 62 -10.15 7.14 5.96
CA ASN A 62 -10.04 6.27 7.12
C ASN A 62 -11.08 5.14 7.11
N GLU A 63 -12.27 5.37 6.56
CA GLU A 63 -13.29 4.34 6.38
C GLU A 63 -12.88 3.29 5.33
N ILE A 64 -12.21 3.71 4.25
CA ILE A 64 -11.60 2.78 3.28
C ILE A 64 -10.54 1.92 3.98
N VAL A 65 -9.63 2.52 4.76
CA VAL A 65 -8.60 1.78 5.51
C VAL A 65 -9.23 0.81 6.51
N ARG A 66 -10.29 1.24 7.22
CA ARG A 66 -11.03 0.38 8.15
C ARG A 66 -11.64 -0.83 7.47
N ARG A 67 -12.25 -0.65 6.28
CA ARG A 67 -12.92 -1.70 5.50
C ARG A 67 -11.93 -2.71 4.88
N HIS A 68 -10.75 -2.27 4.47
CA HIS A 68 -9.82 -3.09 3.69
C HIS A 68 -8.63 -3.58 4.54
N GLU A 69 -8.61 -4.87 4.88
CA GLU A 69 -7.54 -5.46 5.71
C GLU A 69 -6.14 -5.22 5.13
N VAL A 70 -6.00 -5.28 3.80
CA VAL A 70 -4.71 -5.08 3.11
C VAL A 70 -4.07 -3.72 3.38
N LEU A 71 -4.87 -2.67 3.62
CA LEU A 71 -4.36 -1.32 3.88
C LEU A 71 -3.85 -1.13 5.32
N ARG A 72 -4.11 -2.12 6.18
CA ARG A 72 -3.67 -2.18 7.59
C ARG A 72 -2.80 -3.42 7.85
N THR A 73 -2.26 -4.00 6.78
CA THR A 73 -1.33 -5.14 6.83
C THR A 73 0.11 -4.64 6.84
N THR A 74 0.92 -5.19 7.74
CA THR A 74 2.37 -5.02 7.79
C THR A 74 3.06 -6.36 7.60
N PHE A 75 4.32 -6.35 7.18
CA PHE A 75 5.11 -7.56 6.95
C PHE A 75 6.27 -7.62 7.94
N GLY A 76 6.45 -8.78 8.58
CA GLY A 76 7.60 -9.08 9.41
C GLY A 76 8.30 -10.33 8.91
N ALA A 77 9.47 -10.63 9.47
CA ALA A 77 10.19 -11.87 9.21
C ALA A 77 10.64 -12.52 10.51
N GLN A 78 10.46 -13.84 10.62
CA GLN A 78 11.00 -14.64 11.71
C GLN A 78 11.67 -15.87 11.10
N GLU A 79 12.90 -16.17 11.54
CA GLU A 79 13.65 -17.35 11.06
C GLU A 79 13.76 -17.40 9.52
N GLY A 80 13.90 -16.24 8.88
CA GLY A 80 13.99 -16.12 7.43
C GLY A 80 12.67 -16.32 6.67
N ARG A 81 11.54 -16.48 7.37
CA ARG A 81 10.22 -16.63 6.75
C ARG A 81 9.39 -15.35 6.93
N PRO A 82 8.92 -14.72 5.84
CA PRO A 82 8.05 -13.57 5.95
C PRO A 82 6.65 -13.98 6.41
N TYR A 83 6.02 -13.12 7.21
CA TYR A 83 4.64 -13.26 7.63
C TYR A 83 3.96 -11.89 7.60
N GLN A 84 2.64 -11.90 7.44
CA GLN A 84 1.83 -10.69 7.45
C GLN A 84 1.05 -10.56 8.76
N VAL A 85 0.99 -9.35 9.29
CA VAL A 85 0.26 -8.97 10.50
C VAL A 85 -0.80 -7.95 10.13
N ILE A 86 -2.06 -8.24 10.45
CA ILE A 86 -3.18 -7.35 10.15
C ILE A 86 -3.53 -6.58 11.42
N ALA A 87 -3.25 -5.27 11.45
CA ALA A 87 -3.54 -4.42 12.61
C ALA A 87 -5.05 -4.21 12.75
N GLY A 88 -5.62 -4.38 13.96
CA GLY A 88 -7.08 -4.28 14.19
C GLY A 88 -7.70 -2.96 13.73
N SER A 89 -6.94 -1.87 13.81
CA SER A 89 -7.29 -0.55 13.28
C SER A 89 -6.02 0.21 12.89
N LEU A 90 -6.12 1.03 11.85
CA LEU A 90 -5.07 1.97 11.45
C LEU A 90 -5.74 3.30 11.10
N HIS A 91 -5.23 4.39 11.67
CA HIS A 91 -5.67 5.74 11.35
C HIS A 91 -4.60 6.44 10.53
N VAL A 92 -4.98 7.00 9.38
CA VAL A 92 -4.07 7.75 8.51
C VAL A 92 -4.19 9.23 8.84
N PRO A 93 -3.13 9.86 9.38
CA PRO A 93 -3.17 11.26 9.77
C PRO A 93 -3.18 12.20 8.55
N ARG A 94 -3.60 13.45 8.74
CA ARG A 94 -3.71 14.49 7.68
C ARG A 94 -2.38 15.09 7.21
N TRP A 95 -1.34 14.28 7.03
CA TRP A 95 0.00 14.75 6.62
C TRP A 95 -0.01 15.59 5.33
N TRP A 96 -1.00 15.37 4.45
CA TRP A 96 -1.19 16.09 3.19
C TRP A 96 -1.72 17.53 3.33
N SER A 97 -2.32 17.89 4.48
CA SER A 97 -2.94 19.21 4.68
C SER A 97 -1.95 20.31 5.08
N ALA A 98 -0.71 19.94 5.41
CA ALA A 98 0.31 20.88 5.89
C ALA A 98 1.12 21.56 4.78
N ARG A 99 0.91 21.22 3.50
CA ARG A 99 1.69 21.79 2.38
C ARG A 99 0.74 22.29 1.29
N ARG A 100 0.46 23.61 1.29
CA ARG A 100 -0.11 24.27 0.11
C ARG A 100 0.92 24.14 -1.01
N VAL A 101 0.69 23.23 -1.96
CA VAL A 101 1.45 23.21 -3.22
C VAL A 101 0.85 24.28 -4.13
N THR A 102 1.12 25.55 -3.81
CA THR A 102 0.83 26.66 -4.73
C THR A 102 1.88 26.64 -5.81
N GLY A 103 1.52 26.12 -6.99
CA GLY A 103 2.38 26.17 -8.18
C GLY A 103 3.10 24.86 -8.49
N VAL A 104 2.36 23.78 -8.74
CA VAL A 104 2.85 22.84 -9.77
C VAL A 104 2.49 23.46 -11.12
N SER A 105 3.42 24.20 -11.74
CA SER A 105 3.38 24.32 -13.19
C SER A 105 3.75 22.95 -13.72
N TRP A 106 2.77 22.14 -14.05
CA TRP A 106 3.01 20.94 -14.83
C TRP A 106 3.49 21.42 -16.21
N PRO A 107 4.77 21.23 -16.60
CA PRO A 107 5.07 21.34 -18.01
C PRO A 107 4.21 20.26 -18.68
N MET A 108 3.58 20.66 -19.78
CA MET A 108 2.64 19.94 -20.64
C MET A 108 3.14 18.54 -21.04
N TRP A 109 3.17 17.58 -20.11
CA TRP A 109 3.55 16.21 -20.39
C TRP A 109 2.33 15.48 -20.94
N SER A 110 2.32 15.39 -22.27
CA SER A 110 1.38 14.67 -23.12
C SER A 110 1.56 13.14 -23.03
N PRO A 111 0.57 12.34 -23.48
CA PRO A 111 0.49 10.90 -23.25
C PRO A 111 1.34 10.12 -24.25
N ARG A 112 2.53 9.71 -23.85
CA ARG A 112 3.23 8.54 -24.41
C ARG A 112 4.38 8.17 -23.48
N LEU A 113 4.17 7.11 -22.70
CA LEU A 113 5.21 6.49 -21.89
C LEU A 113 6.12 5.71 -22.84
N ASP A 114 7.30 6.25 -23.13
CA ASP A 114 8.42 5.44 -23.58
C ASP A 114 9.39 5.28 -22.40
N VAL A 115 9.53 4.03 -21.94
CA VAL A 115 10.44 3.66 -20.86
C VAL A 115 11.74 3.20 -21.51
N SER A 116 12.76 4.04 -21.47
CA SER A 116 14.14 3.63 -21.73
C SER A 116 14.89 3.48 -20.39
N PRO A 117 15.49 2.31 -20.08
CA PRO A 117 16.26 2.13 -18.87
C PRO A 117 17.76 2.36 -19.15
N SER A 118 18.42 3.19 -18.35
CA SER A 118 19.83 3.10 -17.88
C SER A 118 20.28 4.51 -17.45
N ARG A 119 21.13 4.73 -16.44
CA ARG A 119 22.00 3.85 -15.66
C ARG A 119 22.36 4.63 -14.38
N ALA A 120 22.58 3.92 -13.28
CA ALA A 120 23.21 4.43 -12.08
C ALA A 120 24.66 4.91 -12.37
N SER A 121 25.12 5.94 -11.64
CA SER A 121 26.50 5.97 -11.13
C SER A 121 26.62 6.95 -9.96
N CYS A 122 26.97 6.43 -8.79
CA CYS A 122 27.75 7.16 -7.81
C CYS A 122 29.13 7.53 -8.40
N ALA A 123 29.68 8.67 -8.01
CA ALA A 123 31.11 8.83 -7.78
C ALA A 123 31.35 9.99 -6.82
N ALA A 124 32.11 9.68 -5.77
CA ALA A 124 32.70 10.62 -4.83
C ALA A 124 33.75 11.50 -5.51
N SER A 125 33.92 12.73 -5.01
CA SER A 125 35.19 13.37 -4.67
C SER A 125 34.90 14.63 -3.86
#